data_AF-A0A1I0TVJ0-F1
#
_entry.id   AF-A0A1I0TVJ0-F1
#
_cell.length_a   1.000
_cell.length_b   1.000
_cell.length_c   1.000
_cell.angle_alpha   90.00
_cell.angle_beta   90.00
_cell.angle_gamma   90.00
#
_symmetry.space_group_name_H-M   'P 1'
#
loop_
_entity.id
_entity.type
_entity.pdbx_description
1 polymer ?
#
loop_
_entity_poly.entity_id
_entity_poly.type
_entity_poly.pdbx_seq_one_letter_code
_entity_poly.pdbx_strand_id
1 'polypeptide(L)'
;MFRAVFSFLIAFTILFTSSAYAHPGKTDANGGHTCRTNCEKWGLKTGEYHYHDKNGNIIRQKSKAAGVPAIRINSKHIVKVIRVVDGDTIDVRFSNGATSRVRFIGVNTPETVHPQKPVEKYGKEASNYTKKRLTNKTVTLEFDVGVKDKYGRFLAYVWVGKELYNETLVKDGYARVMTIQPNVKYQQRFLEAERKARQQKKGLWNV
;
A
#
# COMPACT_ATOMS: atom_id res chain seq x y z
N MET A 1 62.06 52.03 -43.89
CA MET A 1 60.65 52.49 -43.84
C MET A 1 59.76 51.25 -43.72
N PHE A 2 59.08 51.10 -42.58
CA PHE A 2 58.33 49.91 -42.16
C PHE A 2 57.06 49.71 -43.01
N ARG A 3 56.83 48.49 -43.50
CA ARG A 3 55.54 48.07 -44.08
C ARG A 3 54.72 47.42 -42.96
N ALA A 4 53.67 48.12 -42.50
CA ALA A 4 52.69 47.57 -41.57
C ALA A 4 51.72 46.66 -42.33
N VAL A 5 51.71 45.36 -41.99
CA VAL A 5 50.72 44.40 -42.47
C VAL A 5 49.65 44.30 -41.38
N PHE A 6 48.47 44.87 -41.64
CA PHE A 6 47.29 44.71 -40.78
C PHE A 6 46.64 43.36 -41.08
N SER A 7 46.90 42.36 -40.25
CA SER A 7 46.12 41.12 -40.25
C SER A 7 44.77 41.38 -39.57
N PHE A 8 43.69 41.42 -40.36
CA PHE A 8 42.32 41.36 -39.86
C PHE A 8 42.02 39.92 -39.42
N LEU A 9 42.13 39.66 -38.13
CA LEU A 9 41.61 38.43 -37.51
C LEU A 9 40.08 38.55 -37.44
N ILE A 10 39.39 37.95 -38.41
CA ILE A 10 37.93 37.79 -38.37
C ILE A 10 37.63 36.73 -37.31
N ALA A 11 37.26 37.18 -36.11
CA ALA A 11 36.76 36.30 -35.06
C ALA A 11 35.37 35.78 -35.47
N PHE A 12 35.33 34.56 -36.01
CA PHE A 12 34.09 33.87 -36.36
C PHE A 12 33.42 33.40 -35.07
N THR A 13 32.57 34.24 -34.47
CA THR A 13 31.74 33.86 -33.33
C THR A 13 30.68 32.87 -33.79
N ILE A 14 30.96 31.58 -33.60
CA ILE A 14 29.97 30.51 -33.81
C ILE A 14 28.88 30.69 -32.74
N LEU A 15 27.78 31.34 -33.13
CA LEU A 15 26.54 31.36 -32.37
C LEU A 15 25.97 29.93 -32.39
N PHE A 16 26.23 29.16 -31.35
CA PHE A 16 25.54 27.90 -31.12
C PHE A 16 24.06 28.20 -30.82
N THR A 17 23.22 28.18 -31.84
CA THR A 17 21.76 28.19 -31.67
C THR A 17 21.33 26.83 -31.14
N SER A 18 21.07 26.72 -29.84
CA SER A 18 20.41 25.55 -29.26
C SER A 18 18.97 25.49 -29.75
N SER A 19 18.72 24.63 -30.75
CA SER A 19 17.37 24.34 -31.20
C SER A 19 16.68 23.43 -30.19
N ALA A 20 15.76 23.98 -29.40
CA ALA A 20 14.87 23.17 -28.56
C ALA A 20 13.69 22.67 -29.40
N TYR A 21 13.67 21.38 -29.73
CA TYR A 21 12.55 20.76 -30.44
C TYR A 21 11.46 20.33 -29.46
N ALA A 22 10.38 21.11 -29.38
CA ALA A 22 9.14 20.67 -28.75
C ALA A 22 8.41 19.68 -29.67
N HIS A 23 7.90 18.57 -29.11
CA HIS A 23 7.11 17.62 -29.89
C HIS A 23 5.63 18.02 -29.90
N PRO A 24 4.88 17.73 -30.97
CA PRO A 24 3.50 18.17 -31.08
C PRO A 24 2.60 17.43 -30.09
N GLY A 25 1.68 18.18 -29.49
CA GLY A 25 0.67 17.69 -28.55
C GLY A 25 0.03 18.87 -27.83
N LYS A 26 -1.28 19.03 -27.97
CA LYS A 26 -2.01 19.98 -27.10
C LYS A 26 -2.10 19.36 -25.72
N THR A 27 -1.68 20.10 -24.71
CA THR A 27 -1.90 19.75 -23.31
C THR A 27 -3.41 19.73 -23.03
N ASP A 28 -3.88 18.70 -22.33
CA ASP A 28 -5.26 18.57 -21.90
C ASP A 28 -5.53 19.37 -20.61
N ALA A 29 -6.78 19.29 -20.12
CA ALA A 29 -7.19 19.98 -18.89
C ALA A 29 -6.43 19.52 -17.61
N ASN A 30 -5.78 18.35 -17.66
CA ASN A 30 -5.00 17.82 -16.55
C ASN A 30 -3.51 18.21 -16.64
N GLY A 31 -3.10 18.95 -17.68
CA GLY A 31 -1.72 19.38 -17.83
C GLY A 31 -0.81 18.36 -18.52
N GLY A 32 -1.35 17.29 -19.11
CA GLY A 32 -0.57 16.28 -19.86
C GLY A 32 -1.03 16.12 -21.29
N HIS A 33 -0.40 15.21 -22.05
CA HIS A 33 -0.80 14.92 -23.43
C HIS A 33 -0.35 13.55 -23.90
N THR A 34 -0.97 13.08 -24.98
CA THR A 34 -0.62 11.84 -25.67
C THR A 34 0.36 12.09 -26.81
N CYS A 35 1.47 11.36 -26.86
CA CYS A 35 2.41 11.38 -27.97
C CYS A 35 1.79 10.72 -29.22
N ARG A 36 1.79 11.43 -30.37
CA ARG A 36 1.17 10.95 -31.62
C ARG A 36 2.12 10.80 -32.80
N THR A 37 3.25 11.49 -32.81
CA THR A 37 4.19 11.51 -33.93
C THR A 37 5.61 11.47 -33.39
N ASN A 38 6.52 10.78 -34.09
CA ASN A 38 7.96 10.76 -33.80
C ASN A 38 8.34 10.32 -32.36
N CYS A 39 7.43 9.66 -31.63
CA CYS A 39 7.54 9.37 -30.19
C CYS A 39 8.84 8.65 -29.80
N GLU A 40 9.30 7.74 -30.64
CA GLU A 40 10.53 6.96 -30.43
C GLU A 40 11.78 7.85 -30.36
N LYS A 41 11.80 8.99 -31.08
CA LYS A 41 12.89 9.98 -31.02
C LYS A 41 13.09 10.54 -29.61
N TRP A 42 12.01 10.58 -28.81
CA TRP A 42 12.03 11.05 -27.43
C TRP A 42 11.93 9.89 -26.41
N GLY A 43 12.15 8.65 -26.86
CA GLY A 43 12.12 7.46 -26.00
C GLY A 43 10.73 7.09 -25.49
N LEU A 44 9.66 7.48 -26.21
CA LEU A 44 8.27 7.22 -25.87
C LEU A 44 7.61 6.27 -26.87
N LYS A 45 6.57 5.57 -26.42
CA LYS A 45 5.72 4.77 -27.31
C LYS A 45 4.68 5.66 -28.00
N THR A 46 4.34 5.35 -29.24
CA THR A 46 3.19 5.97 -29.92
C THR A 46 1.92 5.73 -29.10
N GLY A 47 1.20 6.80 -28.77
CA GLY A 47 0.03 6.75 -27.89
C GLY A 47 0.34 6.83 -26.39
N GLU A 48 1.60 6.99 -25.98
CA GLU A 48 1.96 7.18 -24.57
C GLU A 48 1.49 8.54 -24.06
N TYR A 49 0.80 8.56 -22.92
CA TYR A 49 0.37 9.79 -22.24
C TYR A 49 1.36 10.17 -21.16
N HIS A 50 1.82 11.42 -21.15
CA HIS A 50 2.83 11.90 -20.20
C HIS A 50 2.63 13.37 -19.85
N TYR A 51 3.41 13.83 -18.88
CA TYR A 51 3.48 15.23 -18.43
C TYR A 51 4.88 15.77 -18.64
N HIS A 52 5.06 17.07 -18.48
CA HIS A 52 6.37 17.72 -18.43
C HIS A 52 6.56 18.46 -17.11
N ASP A 53 7.77 18.44 -16.57
CA ASP A 53 8.13 19.33 -15.46
C ASP A 53 8.35 20.78 -15.96
N LYS A 54 8.60 21.71 -15.03
CA LYS A 54 8.90 23.12 -15.34
C LYS A 54 10.14 23.32 -16.22
N ASN A 55 10.99 22.30 -16.36
CA ASN A 55 12.20 22.29 -17.17
C ASN A 55 12.00 21.53 -18.50
N GLY A 56 10.78 21.07 -18.79
CA GLY A 56 10.45 20.33 -20.02
C GLY A 56 10.76 18.83 -19.96
N ASN A 57 11.24 18.29 -18.85
CA ASN A 57 11.55 16.86 -18.73
C ASN A 57 10.27 16.04 -18.70
N ILE A 58 10.28 14.90 -19.40
CA ILE A 58 9.13 13.98 -19.42
C ILE A 58 8.93 13.38 -18.04
N ILE A 59 7.80 13.71 -17.42
CA ILE A 59 7.27 13.01 -16.25
C ILE A 59 6.30 11.95 -16.77
N ARG A 60 6.77 10.71 -16.84
CA ARG A 60 5.89 9.56 -17.04
C ARG A 60 5.01 9.42 -15.80
N GLN A 61 3.72 9.13 -15.94
CA GLN A 61 2.97 8.63 -14.79
C GLN A 61 3.79 7.46 -14.24
N LYS A 62 4.23 7.54 -12.97
CA LYS A 62 4.77 6.37 -12.26
C LYS A 62 3.84 5.22 -12.60
N SER A 63 4.38 4.16 -13.21
CA SER A 63 3.63 2.95 -13.52
C SER A 63 2.70 2.70 -12.34
N LYS A 64 1.39 2.73 -12.62
CA LYS A 64 0.32 2.63 -11.62
C LYS A 64 0.80 1.63 -10.57
N ALA A 65 1.13 2.12 -9.36
CA ALA A 65 1.78 1.32 -8.32
C ALA A 65 1.14 -0.05 -8.35
N ALA A 66 1.94 -1.11 -8.61
CA ALA A 66 1.45 -2.41 -9.05
C ALA A 66 0.08 -2.66 -8.44
N GLY A 67 -0.98 -2.60 -9.27
CA GLY A 67 -2.33 -2.61 -8.74
C GLY A 67 -2.48 -3.81 -7.81
N VAL A 68 -3.15 -3.64 -6.68
CA VAL A 68 -3.40 -4.78 -5.80
C VAL A 68 -3.98 -5.91 -6.65
N PRO A 69 -3.47 -7.17 -6.55
CA PRO A 69 -4.04 -8.27 -7.30
C PRO A 69 -5.56 -8.28 -7.18
N ALA A 70 -6.26 -8.62 -8.27
CA ALA A 70 -7.71 -8.75 -8.22
C ALA A 70 -8.07 -9.82 -7.18
N ILE A 71 -8.47 -9.37 -5.98
CA ILE A 71 -8.84 -10.26 -4.88
C ILE A 71 -10.20 -10.85 -5.22
N ARG A 72 -10.25 -12.17 -5.34
CA ARG A 72 -11.50 -12.91 -5.58
C ARG A 72 -12.13 -13.28 -4.24
N ILE A 73 -13.44 -13.43 -4.24
CA ILE A 73 -14.16 -13.97 -3.08
C ILE A 73 -13.61 -15.36 -2.75
N ASN A 74 -13.44 -15.67 -1.46
CA ASN A 74 -12.93 -16.95 -0.97
C ASN A 74 -11.52 -17.32 -1.48
N SER A 75 -10.70 -16.33 -1.85
CA SER A 75 -9.32 -16.57 -2.28
C SER A 75 -8.33 -16.52 -1.12
N LYS A 76 -7.17 -17.13 -1.35
CA LYS A 76 -6.01 -17.09 -0.45
C LYS A 76 -4.83 -16.41 -1.13
N HIS A 77 -4.16 -15.52 -0.42
CA HIS A 77 -3.00 -14.80 -0.92
C HIS A 77 -1.86 -14.81 0.10
N ILE A 78 -0.68 -15.26 -0.34
CA ILE A 78 0.55 -15.18 0.47
C ILE A 78 1.10 -13.76 0.36
N VAL A 79 1.32 -13.12 1.51
CA VAL A 79 1.80 -11.73 1.60
C VAL A 79 2.86 -11.60 2.68
N LYS A 80 3.72 -10.57 2.56
CA LYS A 80 4.66 -10.19 3.61
C LYS A 80 4.06 -9.09 4.47
N VAL A 81 4.05 -9.28 5.79
CA VAL A 81 3.69 -8.22 6.74
C VAL A 81 4.82 -7.20 6.79
N ILE A 82 4.51 -5.94 6.49
CA ILE A 82 5.49 -4.85 6.45
C ILE A 82 5.35 -3.88 7.62
N ARG A 83 4.15 -3.82 8.24
CA ARG A 83 3.91 -3.03 9.44
C ARG A 83 2.73 -3.60 10.22
N VAL A 84 2.83 -3.61 11.54
CA VAL A 84 1.69 -3.82 12.43
C VAL A 84 1.20 -2.45 12.88
N VAL A 85 -0.04 -2.11 12.55
CA VAL A 85 -0.65 -0.81 12.84
C VAL A 85 -1.29 -0.85 14.23
N ASP A 86 -2.12 -1.86 14.47
CA ASP A 86 -2.69 -2.17 15.78
C ASP A 86 -2.84 -3.69 15.94
N GLY A 87 -3.38 -4.16 17.07
CA GLY A 87 -3.55 -5.58 17.37
C GLY A 87 -4.39 -6.36 16.35
N ASP A 88 -5.26 -5.68 15.61
CA ASP A 88 -6.13 -6.31 14.60
C ASP A 88 -5.97 -5.74 13.18
N THR A 89 -4.93 -4.93 12.98
CA THR A 89 -4.70 -4.20 11.73
C THR A 89 -3.24 -4.22 11.32
N ILE A 90 -2.95 -4.66 10.10
CA ILE A 90 -1.60 -4.74 9.53
C ILE A 90 -1.54 -4.11 8.14
N ASP A 91 -0.35 -3.65 7.76
CA ASP A 91 -0.05 -3.35 6.36
C ASP A 91 0.81 -4.50 5.78
N VAL A 92 0.47 -4.91 4.57
CA VAL A 92 1.10 -6.03 3.87
C VAL A 92 1.64 -5.62 2.51
N ARG A 93 2.53 -6.44 1.96
CA ARG A 93 3.03 -6.37 0.59
C ARG A 93 2.73 -7.68 -0.14
N PHE A 94 2.07 -7.59 -1.29
CA PHE A 94 1.81 -8.70 -2.21
C PHE A 94 3.06 -9.02 -3.05
N SER A 95 3.06 -10.18 -3.70
CA SER A 95 4.16 -10.64 -4.57
C SER A 95 4.49 -9.67 -5.72
N ASN A 96 3.48 -8.97 -6.24
CA ASN A 96 3.67 -7.96 -7.29
C ASN A 96 4.17 -6.61 -6.77
N GLY A 97 4.46 -6.48 -5.47
CA GLY A 97 4.94 -5.25 -4.84
C GLY A 97 3.83 -4.32 -4.35
N ALA A 98 2.56 -4.59 -4.65
CA ALA A 98 1.43 -3.81 -4.16
C ALA A 98 1.40 -3.84 -2.62
N THR A 99 1.09 -2.70 -1.99
CA THR A 99 0.88 -2.64 -0.55
C THR A 99 -0.57 -2.33 -0.21
N SER A 100 -1.05 -2.86 0.91
CA SER A 100 -2.41 -2.59 1.37
C SER A 100 -2.56 -2.77 2.87
N ARG A 101 -3.57 -2.09 3.43
CA ARG A 101 -4.01 -2.27 4.82
C ARG A 101 -5.03 -3.40 4.92
N VAL A 102 -4.89 -4.23 5.94
CA VAL A 102 -5.75 -5.37 6.23
C VAL A 102 -6.29 -5.23 7.65
N ARG A 103 -7.62 -5.34 7.81
CA ARG A 103 -8.34 -5.43 9.07
C ARG A 103 -8.80 -6.87 9.28
N PHE A 104 -8.53 -7.40 10.46
CA PHE A 104 -8.83 -8.80 10.77
C PHE A 104 -10.33 -9.05 10.90
N ILE A 105 -10.85 -10.04 10.18
CA ILE A 105 -12.27 -10.40 10.28
C ILE A 105 -12.57 -11.01 11.64
N GLY A 106 -13.72 -10.64 12.22
CA GLY A 106 -14.33 -11.35 13.34
C GLY A 106 -13.78 -11.01 14.74
N VAL A 107 -12.79 -10.11 14.82
CA VAL A 107 -12.10 -9.78 16.07
C VAL A 107 -11.86 -8.29 16.19
N ASN A 108 -11.89 -7.76 17.41
CA ASN A 108 -11.55 -6.37 17.72
C ASN A 108 -10.61 -6.32 18.91
N THR A 109 -9.44 -5.70 18.74
CA THR A 109 -8.53 -5.41 19.85
C THR A 109 -8.90 -4.07 20.49
N PRO A 110 -8.55 -3.84 21.77
CA PRO A 110 -8.72 -2.51 22.35
C PRO A 110 -7.88 -1.49 21.59
N GLU A 111 -8.49 -0.37 21.25
CA GLU A 111 -7.93 0.62 20.31
C GLU A 111 -6.75 1.38 20.91
N THR A 112 -5.67 1.55 20.13
CA THR A 112 -4.45 2.25 20.58
C THR A 112 -4.08 3.48 19.77
N VAL A 113 -4.65 3.67 18.57
CA VAL A 113 -4.18 4.68 17.61
C VAL A 113 -5.24 5.68 17.18
N HIS A 114 -6.44 5.63 17.77
CA HIS A 114 -7.51 6.56 17.41
C HIS A 114 -7.21 7.99 17.89
N PRO A 115 -7.15 9.01 16.99
CA PRO A 115 -6.67 10.36 17.33
C PRO A 115 -7.47 11.07 18.43
N GLN A 116 -8.73 10.69 18.60
CA GLN A 116 -9.69 11.36 19.49
C GLN A 116 -10.12 10.49 20.69
N LYS A 117 -9.59 9.27 20.84
CA LYS A 117 -9.97 8.38 21.94
C LYS A 117 -8.76 8.06 22.81
N PRO A 118 -8.94 7.96 24.15
CA PRO A 118 -7.87 7.46 25.01
C PRO A 118 -7.53 6.02 24.61
N VAL A 119 -6.26 5.65 24.80
CA VAL A 119 -5.81 4.27 24.63
C VAL A 119 -6.65 3.37 25.55
N GLU A 120 -7.32 2.39 24.96
CA GLU A 120 -8.15 1.47 25.73
C GLU A 120 -7.27 0.55 26.59
N LYS A 121 -7.77 0.18 27.77
CA LYS A 121 -7.08 -0.76 28.66
C LYS A 121 -6.75 -2.04 27.88
N TYR A 122 -5.49 -2.48 27.97
CA TYR A 122 -4.94 -3.65 27.28
C TYR A 122 -4.65 -3.49 25.77
N GLY A 123 -4.87 -2.31 25.19
CA GLY A 123 -4.60 -2.09 23.76
C GLY A 123 -3.12 -2.20 23.41
N LYS A 124 -2.23 -1.61 24.22
CA LYS A 124 -0.77 -1.64 23.97
C LYS A 124 -0.23 -3.08 24.00
N GLU A 125 -0.77 -3.89 24.90
CA GLU A 125 -0.47 -5.31 25.05
C GLU A 125 -0.92 -6.09 23.82
N ALA A 126 -2.13 -5.87 23.31
CA ALA A 126 -2.63 -6.49 22.08
C ALA A 126 -1.81 -6.09 20.84
N SER A 127 -1.48 -4.80 20.70
CA SER A 127 -0.61 -4.29 19.63
C SER A 127 0.79 -4.91 19.70
N ASN A 128 1.39 -4.98 20.89
CA ASN A 128 2.71 -5.60 21.10
C ASN A 128 2.69 -7.11 20.86
N TYR A 129 1.63 -7.81 21.25
CA TYR A 129 1.44 -9.22 20.96
C TYR A 129 1.46 -9.48 19.45
N THR A 130 0.74 -8.65 18.69
CA THR A 130 0.70 -8.72 17.23
C THR A 130 2.03 -8.36 16.58
N LYS A 131 2.71 -7.33 17.08
CA LYS A 131 4.08 -6.98 16.63
C LYS A 131 5.04 -8.14 16.79
N LYS A 132 5.05 -8.81 17.95
CA LYS A 132 5.92 -9.97 18.21
C LYS A 132 5.61 -11.13 17.27
N ARG A 133 4.34 -11.37 16.97
CA ARG A 133 3.90 -12.54 16.19
C ARG A 133 4.00 -12.33 14.67
N LEU A 134 3.75 -11.12 14.17
CA LEU A 134 3.55 -10.87 12.74
C LEU A 134 4.62 -10.00 12.06
N THR A 135 5.42 -9.22 12.80
CA THR A 135 6.40 -8.32 12.17
C THR A 135 7.37 -9.10 11.27
N ASN A 136 7.52 -8.64 10.02
CA ASN A 136 8.35 -9.26 8.99
C ASN A 136 8.02 -10.73 8.66
N LYS A 137 6.86 -11.23 9.08
CA LYS A 137 6.41 -12.59 8.73
C LYS A 137 5.74 -12.63 7.36
N THR A 138 5.83 -13.78 6.72
CA THR A 138 4.99 -14.16 5.59
C THR A 138 3.73 -14.83 6.14
N VAL A 139 2.55 -14.35 5.73
CA VAL A 139 1.25 -14.85 6.18
C VAL A 139 0.36 -15.15 4.98
N THR A 140 -0.65 -15.98 5.18
CA THR A 140 -1.70 -16.18 4.18
C THR A 140 -2.93 -15.38 4.61
N LEU A 141 -3.37 -14.48 3.74
CA LEU A 141 -4.67 -13.83 3.86
C LEU A 141 -5.72 -14.71 3.22
N GLU A 142 -6.77 -15.04 3.96
CA GLU A 142 -7.97 -15.70 3.44
C GLU A 142 -9.12 -14.70 3.44
N PHE A 143 -9.64 -14.40 2.27
CA PHE A 143 -10.77 -13.50 2.08
C PHE A 143 -12.09 -14.26 2.19
N ASP A 144 -13.14 -13.56 2.62
CA ASP A 144 -14.51 -14.07 2.68
C ASP A 144 -15.37 -13.30 1.64
N VAL A 145 -16.69 -13.38 1.74
CA VAL A 145 -17.65 -12.75 0.82
C VAL A 145 -17.41 -11.25 0.63
N GLY A 146 -17.22 -10.51 1.72
CA GLY A 146 -16.90 -9.10 1.75
C GLY A 146 -15.39 -8.86 1.78
N VAL A 147 -14.84 -8.30 0.70
CA VAL A 147 -13.40 -8.14 0.52
C VAL A 147 -12.84 -6.87 1.16
N LYS A 148 -13.61 -5.78 1.18
CA LYS A 148 -13.19 -4.48 1.74
C LYS A 148 -14.25 -3.90 2.65
N ASP A 149 -13.80 -3.12 3.63
CA ASP A 149 -14.69 -2.26 4.41
C ASP A 149 -14.92 -0.89 3.74
N LYS A 150 -15.78 -0.08 4.36
CA LYS A 150 -16.11 1.29 3.91
C LYS A 150 -14.91 2.26 3.91
N TYR A 151 -13.81 1.91 4.58
CA TYR A 151 -12.57 2.69 4.62
C TYR A 151 -11.56 2.22 3.57
N GLY A 152 -11.92 1.23 2.75
CA GLY A 152 -11.07 0.67 1.71
C GLY A 152 -10.01 -0.30 2.24
N ARG A 153 -10.05 -0.69 3.53
CA ARG A 153 -9.16 -1.72 4.09
C ARG A 153 -9.63 -3.08 3.62
N PHE A 154 -8.69 -3.97 3.33
CA PHE A 154 -9.03 -5.37 3.09
C PHE A 154 -9.52 -6.04 4.37
N LEU A 155 -10.52 -6.90 4.23
CA LEU A 155 -11.03 -7.75 5.29
C LEU A 155 -10.51 -9.17 5.04
N ALA A 156 -9.72 -9.70 5.97
CA ALA A 156 -9.19 -11.05 5.85
C ALA A 156 -9.06 -11.79 7.18
N TYR A 157 -9.10 -13.11 7.10
CA TYR A 157 -8.56 -14.02 8.10
C TYR A 157 -7.06 -14.18 7.87
N VAL A 158 -6.25 -14.11 8.93
CA VAL A 158 -4.79 -14.16 8.84
C VAL A 158 -4.28 -15.50 9.34
N TRP A 159 -3.57 -16.21 8.48
CA TRP A 159 -2.97 -17.50 8.80
C TRP A 159 -1.45 -17.40 8.90
N VAL A 160 -0.91 -17.89 10.02
CA VAL A 160 0.52 -18.08 10.25
C VAL A 160 0.79 -19.58 10.18
N GLY A 161 1.20 -20.07 9.01
CA GLY A 161 1.23 -21.51 8.76
C GLY A 161 -0.17 -22.11 8.85
N LYS A 162 -0.40 -23.00 9.83
CA LYS A 162 -1.71 -23.64 10.09
C LYS A 162 -2.53 -22.93 11.17
N GLU A 163 -1.98 -21.88 11.79
CA GLU A 163 -2.63 -21.17 12.88
C GLU A 163 -3.48 -20.01 12.36
N LEU A 164 -4.76 -19.99 12.72
CA LEU A 164 -5.65 -18.86 12.46
C LEU A 164 -5.40 -17.78 13.52
N TYR A 165 -4.61 -16.76 13.17
CA TYR A 165 -4.15 -15.75 14.11
C TYR A 165 -5.29 -14.95 14.76
N ASN A 166 -6.39 -14.73 14.02
CA ASN A 166 -7.61 -14.11 14.53
C ASN A 166 -8.14 -14.88 15.76
N GLU A 167 -8.20 -16.22 15.69
CA GLU A 167 -8.62 -17.04 16.83
C GLU A 167 -7.63 -16.94 17.99
N THR A 168 -6.32 -16.93 17.71
CA THR A 168 -5.27 -16.81 18.73
C THR A 168 -5.43 -15.52 19.53
N LEU A 169 -5.71 -14.39 18.88
CA LEU A 169 -5.98 -13.12 19.58
C LEU A 169 -7.12 -13.25 20.59
N VAL A 170 -8.21 -13.93 20.22
CA VAL A 170 -9.37 -14.13 21.09
C VAL A 170 -9.04 -15.13 22.21
N LYS A 171 -8.44 -16.28 21.85
CA LYS A 171 -8.09 -17.37 22.76
C LYS A 171 -7.14 -16.93 23.88
N ASP A 172 -6.22 -16.03 23.56
CA ASP A 172 -5.25 -15.50 24.52
C ASP A 172 -5.74 -14.22 25.22
N GLY A 173 -6.96 -13.77 24.92
CA GLY A 173 -7.59 -12.64 25.58
C GLY A 173 -7.06 -11.28 25.16
N TYR A 174 -6.53 -11.14 23.95
CA TYR A 174 -6.10 -9.85 23.37
C TYR A 174 -7.18 -9.16 22.54
N ALA A 175 -8.20 -9.90 22.10
CA ALA A 175 -9.32 -9.36 21.31
C ALA A 175 -10.66 -9.87 21.82
N ARG A 176 -11.71 -9.07 21.58
CA ARG A 176 -13.10 -9.50 21.68
C ARG A 176 -13.61 -9.97 20.32
N VAL A 177 -14.59 -10.87 20.33
CA VAL A 177 -15.28 -11.28 19.11
C VAL A 177 -16.19 -10.16 18.64
N MET A 178 -16.17 -9.87 17.34
CA MET A 178 -17.11 -8.96 16.69
C MET A 178 -17.64 -9.58 15.41
N THR A 179 -18.81 -9.15 14.94
CA THR A 179 -19.35 -9.63 13.66
C THR A 179 -19.12 -8.59 12.58
N ILE A 180 -18.60 -9.01 11.43
CA ILE A 180 -18.48 -8.18 10.22
C ILE A 180 -19.24 -8.91 9.11
N GLN A 181 -20.52 -8.59 8.90
CA GLN A 181 -21.29 -9.23 7.83
C GLN A 181 -20.80 -8.80 6.44
N PRO A 182 -20.89 -9.67 5.42
CA PRO A 182 -21.30 -11.09 5.45
C PRO A 182 -20.20 -12.08 5.89
N ASN A 183 -19.07 -11.60 6.43
CA ASN A 183 -17.88 -12.40 6.72
C ASN A 183 -17.95 -13.15 8.06
N VAL A 184 -18.63 -14.30 8.06
CA VAL A 184 -18.92 -15.06 9.29
C VAL A 184 -18.36 -16.49 9.28
N LYS A 185 -17.48 -16.83 8.34
CA LYS A 185 -16.95 -18.19 8.14
C LYS A 185 -16.42 -18.87 9.41
N TYR A 186 -15.74 -18.13 10.29
CA TYR A 186 -15.16 -18.67 11.54
C TYR A 186 -15.84 -18.14 12.82
N GLN A 187 -17.04 -17.57 12.71
CA GLN A 187 -17.71 -16.89 13.83
C GLN A 187 -17.89 -17.80 15.06
N GLN A 188 -18.38 -19.03 14.85
CA GLN A 188 -18.61 -19.98 15.95
C GLN A 188 -17.30 -20.37 16.65
N ARG A 189 -16.24 -20.60 15.87
CA ARG A 189 -14.91 -20.91 16.39
C ARG A 189 -14.38 -19.78 17.29
N PHE A 190 -14.59 -18.53 16.90
CA PHE A 190 -14.18 -17.38 17.70
C PHE A 190 -15.01 -17.24 18.98
N LEU A 191 -16.33 -17.45 18.92
CA LEU A 191 -17.20 -17.42 20.10
C LEU A 191 -16.81 -18.48 21.14
N GLU A 192 -16.45 -19.68 20.69
CA GLU A 192 -15.93 -20.73 21.58
C GLU A 192 -14.58 -20.36 22.20
N ALA A 193 -13.67 -19.79 21.41
CA ALA A 193 -12.38 -19.32 21.90
C ALA A 193 -12.55 -18.22 22.97
N GLU A 194 -13.49 -17.29 22.77
CA GLU A 194 -13.76 -16.22 23.74
C GLU A 194 -14.34 -16.78 25.04
N ARG A 195 -15.28 -17.72 24.94
CA ARG A 195 -15.86 -18.40 26.11
C ARG A 195 -14.77 -19.04 26.97
N LYS A 196 -13.82 -19.75 26.34
CA LYS A 196 -12.68 -20.36 27.03
C LYS A 196 -11.75 -19.32 27.64
N ALA A 197 -11.45 -18.24 26.91
CA ALA A 197 -10.60 -17.15 27.41
C ALA A 197 -11.20 -16.46 28.66
N ARG A 198 -12.54 -16.28 28.68
CA ARG A 198 -13.28 -15.75 29.84
C ARG A 198 -13.21 -16.68 31.04
N GLN A 199 -13.49 -17.97 30.85
CA GLN A 199 -13.41 -18.97 31.93
C GLN A 199 -12.01 -19.05 32.55
N GLN A 200 -10.97 -18.89 31.72
CA GLN A 200 -9.57 -18.91 32.14
C GLN A 200 -9.05 -17.55 32.61
N LYS A 201 -9.90 -16.51 32.67
CA LYS A 201 -9.53 -15.13 33.04
C LYS A 201 -8.28 -14.63 32.31
N LYS A 202 -8.20 -14.84 31.00
CA LYS A 202 -7.04 -14.43 30.18
C LYS A 202 -7.16 -12.98 29.73
N GLY A 203 -6.03 -12.25 29.75
CA GLY A 203 -5.89 -10.92 29.17
C GLY A 203 -7.02 -9.96 29.58
N LEU A 204 -7.85 -9.55 28.62
CA LEU A 204 -9.03 -8.71 28.82
C LEU A 204 -10.00 -9.20 29.91
N TRP A 205 -9.99 -10.49 30.22
CA TRP A 205 -10.89 -11.13 31.18
C TRP A 205 -10.27 -11.34 32.57
N ASN A 206 -9.04 -10.86 32.78
CA ASN A 206 -8.35 -10.89 34.08
C ASN A 206 -8.61 -9.61 34.90
N VAL A 207 -9.80 -9.02 34.77
CA VAL A 207 -10.18 -7.76 35.43
C VAL A 207 -11.09 -7.99 36.62
#